data_AF-A0A9P1J0J0-F1
#
_entry.id   AF-A0A9P1J0J0-F1
#
_cell.length_a   1.000
_cell.length_b   1.000
_cell.length_c   1.000
_cell.angle_alpha   90.00
_cell.angle_beta   90.00
_cell.angle_gamma   90.00
#
_symmetry.space_group_name_H-M   'P 1'
#
loop_
_entity.id
_entity.type
_entity.pdbx_description
1 polymer ?
#
loop_
_entity_poly.entity_id
_entity_poly.type
_entity_poly.pdbx_seq_one_letter_code
_entity_poly.pdbx_strand_id
1 'polypeptide(L)'
;MFLIISIFLVYFAICGDFCIPTQDIEPPTTPEPTTITTSTILITTSTILATTPEPTTITTSTTPTSTSSTSTTTTTTTTTTTTTTTTTTTTPVLSCITTDWTLIDRGTYSWCIRVYWGYTTYLDVDSVCPTLHADAVRSGFQTASEIGVASAAALAERSYAQRIFLGAQRVSSCDYQPLNAVCSGTTAFVWNDGETTGTDGFVWAGGQPDNLLYNSGTGFSQRWAVMNTVTALMDDIGNDDPVHGVLCGMKADYY
;
A
#
# COMPACT_ATOMS: atom_id res chain seq x y z
N MET A 1 68.86 -17.88 20.23
CA MET A 1 68.91 -16.40 20.28
C MET A 1 67.81 -15.91 19.34
N PHE A 2 66.66 -15.51 19.91
CA PHE A 2 65.48 -15.11 19.15
C PHE A 2 65.69 -13.71 18.56
N LEU A 3 65.43 -13.54 17.26
CA LEU A 3 65.34 -12.24 16.62
C LEU A 3 63.90 -12.04 16.16
N ILE A 4 63.17 -11.18 16.89
CA ILE A 4 61.79 -10.80 16.60
C ILE A 4 61.84 -9.68 15.55
N ILE A 5 61.30 -9.95 14.37
CA ILE A 5 61.10 -8.97 13.29
C ILE A 5 59.80 -8.23 13.59
N SER A 6 59.91 -6.96 13.98
CA SER A 6 58.76 -6.05 14.11
C SER A 6 58.40 -5.49 12.74
N ILE A 7 57.21 -5.85 12.26
CA ILE A 7 56.58 -5.25 11.08
C ILE A 7 55.74 -4.07 11.57
N PHE A 8 56.23 -2.84 11.37
CA PHE A 8 55.42 -1.64 11.41
C PHE A 8 54.78 -1.45 10.02
N LEU A 9 53.49 -1.74 9.90
CA LEU A 9 52.70 -1.27 8.76
C LEU A 9 52.49 0.23 8.92
N VAL A 10 53.14 1.00 8.06
CA VAL A 10 52.88 2.43 7.86
C VAL A 10 51.59 2.54 7.04
N TYR A 11 50.51 2.96 7.70
CA TYR A 11 49.27 3.34 7.02
C TYR A 11 49.46 4.75 6.44
N PHE A 12 49.71 4.84 5.13
CA PHE A 12 49.62 6.11 4.41
C PHE A 12 48.14 6.42 4.19
N ALA A 13 47.59 7.31 5.04
CA ALA A 13 46.34 7.99 4.77
C ALA A 13 46.61 9.15 3.81
N ILE A 14 46.05 9.04 2.61
CA ILE A 14 46.05 10.07 1.58
C ILE A 14 44.88 11.01 1.91
N CYS A 15 45.14 12.13 2.59
CA CYS A 15 44.18 13.23 2.66
C CYS A 15 44.48 14.20 1.52
N GLY A 16 43.62 14.22 0.50
CA GLY A 16 43.57 15.31 -0.47
C GLY A 16 42.83 16.51 0.13
N ASP A 17 43.51 17.64 0.16
CA ASP A 17 43.06 19.04 0.19
C ASP A 17 41.57 19.35 0.47
N PHE A 18 41.06 19.00 1.65
CA PHE A 18 39.90 19.68 2.23
C PHE A 18 39.91 19.61 3.76
N CYS A 19 40.74 20.44 4.39
CA CYS A 19 40.68 20.68 5.82
C CYS A 19 39.44 21.53 6.14
N ILE A 20 38.36 20.89 6.58
CA ILE A 20 37.22 21.58 7.21
C ILE A 20 37.69 22.06 8.59
N PRO A 21 37.54 23.35 8.95
CA PRO A 21 37.84 23.82 10.29
C PRO A 21 36.94 23.11 11.29
N THR A 22 37.54 22.54 12.34
CA THR A 22 36.85 22.04 13.52
C THR A 22 36.00 23.16 14.10
N GLN A 23 34.67 23.03 13.95
CA GLN A 23 33.70 23.83 14.68
C GLN A 23 33.71 23.37 16.14
N ASP A 24 33.93 24.32 17.05
CA ASP A 24 33.79 24.11 18.48
C ASP A 24 32.34 23.69 18.78
N ILE A 25 32.16 22.43 19.18
CA ILE A 25 30.89 21.92 19.65
C ILE A 25 30.70 22.44 21.07
N GLU A 26 29.87 23.48 21.23
CA GLU A 26 29.42 23.90 22.56
C GLU A 26 28.67 22.75 23.25
N PRO A 27 28.88 22.56 24.57
CA PRO A 27 28.21 21.51 25.33
C PRO A 27 26.68 21.73 25.35
N PRO A 28 25.89 20.64 25.36
CA PRO A 28 24.44 20.72 25.31
C PRO A 28 23.89 21.50 26.51
N THR A 29 23.13 22.55 26.23
CA THR A 29 22.42 23.31 27.25
C THR A 29 21.29 22.45 27.83
N THR A 30 21.29 22.33 29.15
CA THR A 30 20.27 21.60 29.92
C THR A 30 18.88 22.20 29.66
N PRO A 31 17.87 21.42 29.26
CA PRO A 31 16.53 21.96 29.02
C PRO A 31 15.90 22.43 30.33
N GLU A 32 15.37 23.66 30.29
CA GLU A 32 14.63 24.30 31.38
C GLU A 32 13.29 23.55 31.62
N PRO A 33 12.87 23.35 32.88
CA PRO A 33 11.66 22.58 33.19
C PRO A 33 10.41 23.27 32.66
N THR A 34 9.78 22.66 31.65
CA THR A 34 8.52 23.13 31.09
C THR A 34 7.38 22.87 32.07
N THR A 35 6.73 23.94 32.52
CA THR A 35 5.57 23.85 33.43
C THR A 35 4.35 23.40 32.64
N ILE A 36 3.91 22.16 32.85
CA ILE A 36 2.70 21.60 32.22
C ILE A 36 1.48 22.17 32.94
N THR A 37 0.72 23.03 32.26
CA THR A 37 -0.57 23.53 32.77
C THR A 37 -1.68 22.58 32.35
N THR A 38 -2.17 21.77 33.30
CA THR A 38 -3.27 20.84 33.06
C THR A 38 -4.59 21.61 33.00
N SER A 39 -5.21 21.67 31.82
CA SER A 39 -6.55 22.23 31.65
C SER A 39 -7.59 21.12 31.79
N THR A 40 -8.50 21.27 32.76
CA THR A 40 -9.59 20.33 33.01
C THR A 40 -10.70 20.54 31.98
N ILE A 41 -10.91 19.56 31.10
CA ILE A 41 -12.00 19.55 30.13
C ILE A 41 -13.28 19.05 30.83
N LEU A 42 -14.29 19.92 30.91
CA LEU A 42 -15.65 19.52 31.29
C LEU A 42 -16.32 18.81 30.13
N ILE A 43 -16.57 17.51 30.29
CA ILE A 43 -17.37 16.71 29.37
C ILE A 43 -18.84 16.87 29.77
N THR A 44 -19.60 17.66 29.01
CA THR A 44 -21.06 17.69 29.08
C THR A 44 -21.63 16.53 28.28
N THR A 45 -22.17 15.53 28.98
CA THR A 45 -22.95 14.44 28.40
C THR A 45 -24.32 14.95 27.95
N SER A 46 -24.50 15.07 26.63
CA SER A 46 -25.83 15.28 26.04
C SER A 46 -26.47 13.92 25.72
N THR A 47 -27.66 13.74 26.25
CA THR A 47 -28.51 12.55 26.14
C THR A 47 -29.07 12.47 24.72
N ILE A 48 -28.73 11.42 23.97
CA ILE A 48 -29.32 11.16 22.65
C ILE A 48 -30.64 10.42 22.87
N LEU A 49 -31.73 11.06 22.48
CA LEU A 49 -33.08 10.52 22.50
C LEU A 49 -33.20 9.47 21.37
N ALA A 50 -33.22 8.19 21.74
CA ALA A 50 -33.41 7.08 20.81
C ALA A 50 -34.84 7.12 20.25
N THR A 51 -34.96 7.40 18.95
CA THR A 51 -36.21 7.22 18.22
C THR A 51 -36.31 5.79 17.72
N THR A 52 -37.42 5.15 18.07
CA THR A 52 -37.78 3.77 17.75
C THR A 52 -38.06 3.63 16.24
N PRO A 53 -37.40 2.71 15.51
CA PRO A 53 -37.79 2.42 14.13
C PRO A 53 -39.05 1.54 14.10
N GLU A 54 -39.99 1.97 13.26
CA GLU A 54 -41.24 1.29 12.90
C GLU A 54 -40.95 -0.06 12.19
N PRO A 55 -41.74 -1.13 12.45
CA PRO A 55 -41.49 -2.45 11.88
C PRO A 55 -41.90 -2.50 10.40
N THR A 56 -40.90 -2.65 9.52
CA THR A 56 -41.12 -2.90 8.09
C THR A 56 -41.62 -4.32 7.85
N THR A 57 -42.81 -4.43 7.26
CA THR A 57 -43.47 -5.67 6.85
C THR A 57 -42.65 -6.41 5.77
N ILE A 58 -42.17 -7.61 6.11
CA ILE A 58 -41.50 -8.52 5.16
C ILE A 58 -42.57 -9.23 4.33
N THR A 59 -42.59 -8.97 3.02
CA THR A 59 -43.41 -9.73 2.07
C THR A 59 -42.58 -10.88 1.52
N THR A 60 -42.93 -12.11 1.90
CA THR A 60 -42.28 -13.35 1.45
C THR A 60 -42.80 -13.71 0.05
N SER A 61 -41.91 -13.73 -0.95
CA SER A 61 -42.22 -14.21 -2.30
C SER A 61 -41.70 -15.64 -2.46
N THR A 62 -42.63 -16.59 -2.57
CA THR A 62 -42.38 -18.01 -2.84
C THR A 62 -42.19 -18.25 -4.34
N THR A 63 -41.02 -18.76 -4.73
CA THR A 63 -40.72 -19.23 -6.09
C THR A 63 -40.86 -20.76 -6.16
N PRO A 64 -41.53 -21.33 -7.19
CA PRO A 64 -41.84 -22.75 -7.24
C PRO A 64 -40.64 -23.61 -7.67
N THR A 65 -40.51 -24.76 -6.99
CA THR A 65 -39.63 -25.88 -7.31
C THR A 65 -40.10 -26.59 -8.58
N SER A 66 -39.27 -26.62 -9.62
CA SER A 66 -39.48 -27.46 -10.81
C SER A 66 -38.86 -28.84 -10.61
N THR A 67 -39.71 -29.85 -10.66
CA THR A 67 -39.38 -31.28 -10.66
C THR A 67 -38.80 -31.65 -12.02
N SER A 68 -37.57 -32.18 -12.05
CA SER A 68 -36.97 -32.74 -13.27
C SER A 68 -36.91 -34.27 -13.18
N SER A 69 -37.56 -34.91 -14.15
CA SER A 69 -37.72 -36.35 -14.28
C SER A 69 -36.45 -37.04 -14.78
N THR A 70 -35.97 -38.02 -14.01
CA THR A 70 -34.87 -38.93 -14.38
C THR A 70 -35.33 -39.89 -15.47
N SER A 71 -34.63 -39.88 -16.61
CA SER A 71 -34.79 -40.86 -17.69
C SER A 71 -33.56 -41.77 -17.71
N THR A 72 -33.76 -43.05 -17.44
CA THR A 72 -32.70 -44.06 -17.44
C THR A 72 -32.52 -44.61 -18.85
N THR A 73 -31.40 -44.28 -19.50
CA THR A 73 -31.01 -44.86 -20.80
C THR A 73 -29.86 -45.83 -20.58
N THR A 74 -30.10 -47.11 -20.86
CA THR A 74 -29.10 -48.18 -20.86
C THR A 74 -28.28 -48.09 -22.15
N THR A 75 -27.00 -47.76 -22.05
CA THR A 75 -26.06 -47.75 -23.18
C THR A 75 -25.05 -48.88 -23.03
N THR A 76 -25.01 -49.74 -24.05
CA THR A 76 -24.08 -50.88 -24.17
C THR A 76 -22.67 -50.39 -24.51
N THR A 77 -21.72 -50.61 -23.61
CA THR A 77 -20.31 -50.22 -23.79
C THR A 77 -19.58 -51.28 -24.61
N THR A 78 -19.13 -50.90 -25.82
CA THR A 78 -18.18 -51.68 -26.63
C THR A 78 -16.78 -51.11 -26.41
N THR A 79 -15.91 -51.87 -25.76
CA THR A 79 -14.53 -51.47 -25.45
C THR A 79 -13.67 -51.54 -26.72
N THR A 80 -13.35 -50.38 -27.29
CA THR A 80 -12.35 -50.24 -28.35
C THR A 80 -11.11 -49.59 -27.75
N THR A 81 -9.99 -50.31 -27.74
CA THR A 81 -8.70 -49.84 -27.25
C THR A 81 -8.07 -48.91 -28.29
N THR A 82 -8.24 -47.60 -28.11
CA THR A 82 -7.59 -46.57 -28.92
C THR A 82 -6.37 -46.03 -28.17
N THR A 83 -5.17 -46.33 -28.68
CA THR A 83 -3.91 -45.73 -28.22
C THR A 83 -3.93 -44.23 -28.50
N THR A 84 -4.21 -43.44 -27.47
CA THR A 84 -4.25 -41.96 -27.54
C THR A 84 -2.87 -41.44 -27.21
N THR A 85 -2.19 -40.88 -28.22
CA THR A 85 -0.96 -40.11 -28.03
C THR A 85 -1.36 -38.74 -27.47
N THR A 86 -1.19 -38.53 -26.17
CA THR A 86 -1.48 -37.27 -25.49
C THR A 86 -0.47 -36.21 -25.92
N THR A 87 -0.87 -35.32 -26.85
CA THR A 87 -0.13 -34.09 -27.11
C THR A 87 -0.62 -33.06 -26.09
N THR A 88 0.21 -32.75 -25.09
CA THR A 88 -0.06 -31.71 -24.09
C THR A 88 0.02 -30.35 -24.76
N THR A 89 -1.13 -29.81 -25.15
CA THR A 89 -1.24 -28.39 -25.52
C THR A 89 -1.26 -27.58 -24.22
N THR A 90 -0.09 -27.09 -23.81
CA THR A 90 0.06 -26.12 -22.72
C THR A 90 -0.60 -24.81 -23.15
N THR A 91 -1.81 -24.56 -22.65
CA THR A 91 -2.40 -23.22 -22.70
C THR A 91 -1.55 -22.34 -21.78
N PRO A 92 -1.02 -21.21 -22.26
CA PRO A 92 -0.18 -20.35 -21.43
C PRO A 92 -0.98 -19.87 -20.23
N VAL A 93 -0.42 -20.00 -19.03
CA VAL A 93 -1.07 -19.59 -17.78
C VAL A 93 -0.56 -18.20 -17.43
N LEU A 94 -1.48 -17.28 -17.15
CA LEU A 94 -1.14 -15.94 -16.70
C LEU A 94 -0.61 -16.01 -15.27
N SER A 95 0.63 -15.55 -15.06
CA SER A 95 1.24 -15.53 -13.73
C SER A 95 2.16 -14.33 -13.58
N CYS A 96 2.56 -14.06 -12.35
CA CYS A 96 3.68 -13.15 -12.12
C CYS A 96 4.98 -13.80 -12.60
N ILE A 97 5.86 -13.00 -13.22
CA ILE A 97 7.19 -13.43 -13.68
C ILE A 97 8.02 -14.04 -12.54
N THR A 98 7.81 -13.55 -11.32
CA THR A 98 8.49 -14.00 -10.11
C THR A 98 7.49 -14.49 -9.07
N THR A 99 7.83 -15.57 -8.37
CA THR A 99 6.94 -16.28 -7.44
C THR A 99 6.69 -15.53 -6.13
N ASP A 100 7.47 -14.50 -5.84
CA ASP A 100 7.33 -13.64 -4.66
C ASP A 100 6.46 -12.39 -4.92
N TRP A 101 5.71 -12.39 -6.03
CA TRP A 101 4.70 -11.39 -6.33
C TRP A 101 3.31 -12.01 -6.26
N THR A 102 2.35 -11.20 -5.81
CA THR A 102 0.97 -11.64 -5.66
C THR A 102 0.17 -11.20 -6.89
N LEU A 103 -0.46 -12.17 -7.56
CA LEU A 103 -1.32 -11.93 -8.71
C LEU A 103 -2.69 -11.41 -8.26
N ILE A 104 -3.16 -10.35 -8.90
CA ILE A 104 -4.48 -9.75 -8.77
C ILE A 104 -5.16 -9.78 -10.14
N ASP A 105 -6.43 -10.20 -10.18
CA ASP A 105 -7.25 -10.13 -11.37
C ASP A 105 -8.06 -8.82 -11.40
N ARG A 106 -7.81 -7.97 -12.41
CA ARG A 106 -8.56 -6.73 -12.67
C ARG A 106 -9.62 -6.92 -13.76
N GLY A 107 -9.87 -8.16 -14.17
CA GLY A 107 -10.86 -8.56 -15.17
C GLY A 107 -10.37 -8.40 -16.61
N THR A 108 -9.91 -7.22 -16.99
CA THR A 108 -9.36 -6.97 -18.35
C THR A 108 -7.89 -7.32 -18.48
N TYR A 109 -7.16 -7.26 -17.38
CA TYR A 109 -5.76 -7.68 -17.27
C TYR A 109 -5.52 -8.18 -15.85
N SER A 110 -4.40 -8.89 -15.64
CA SER A 110 -3.93 -9.21 -14.30
C SER A 110 -2.70 -8.39 -13.94
N TRP A 111 -2.59 -8.10 -12.66
CA TRP A 111 -1.62 -7.18 -12.09
C TRP A 111 -0.88 -7.89 -10.96
N CYS A 112 0.43 -7.83 -10.99
CA CYS A 112 1.29 -8.42 -9.97
C CYS A 112 1.69 -7.34 -9.00
N ILE A 113 1.48 -7.55 -7.70
CA ILE A 113 1.88 -6.62 -6.66
C ILE A 113 2.92 -7.22 -5.71
N ARG A 114 3.74 -6.35 -5.14
CA ARG A 114 4.67 -6.67 -4.07
C ARG A 114 5.00 -5.44 -3.24
N VAL A 115 5.25 -5.62 -1.96
CA VAL A 115 5.77 -4.55 -1.11
C VAL A 115 7.29 -4.57 -1.15
N TYR A 116 7.90 -3.45 -1.55
CA TYR A 116 9.29 -3.18 -1.24
C TYR A 116 9.40 -2.73 0.22
N TRP A 117 10.36 -3.29 0.95
CA TRP A 117 10.64 -2.86 2.31
C TRP A 117 11.98 -2.12 2.43
N GLY A 118 11.91 -0.92 2.99
CA GLY A 118 13.05 -0.05 3.23
C GLY A 118 12.58 1.35 3.54
N TYR A 119 13.38 2.09 4.31
CA TYR A 119 13.10 3.51 4.51
C TYR A 119 13.25 4.24 3.19
N THR A 120 12.22 5.00 2.82
CA THR A 120 12.22 5.81 1.61
C THR A 120 11.51 7.13 1.86
N THR A 121 11.72 8.07 0.95
CA THR A 121 11.12 9.39 0.95
C THR A 121 10.35 9.59 -0.34
N TYR A 122 9.52 10.62 -0.41
CA TYR A 122 8.80 10.95 -1.64
C TYR A 122 9.72 11.27 -2.83
N LEU A 123 10.99 11.65 -2.58
CA LEU A 123 11.96 11.96 -3.64
C LEU A 123 12.45 10.69 -4.34
N ASP A 124 12.57 9.60 -3.59
CA ASP A 124 13.20 8.36 -4.07
C ASP A 124 12.20 7.26 -4.39
N VAL A 125 10.96 7.39 -3.90
CA VAL A 125 9.93 6.35 -3.97
C VAL A 125 9.68 5.81 -5.39
N ASP A 126 9.75 6.65 -6.42
CA ASP A 126 9.51 6.24 -7.80
C ASP A 126 10.69 5.46 -8.41
N SER A 127 11.88 5.55 -7.79
CA SER A 127 13.04 4.75 -8.17
C SER A 127 13.06 3.36 -7.53
N VAL A 128 12.22 3.11 -6.52
CA VAL A 128 12.25 1.87 -5.73
C VAL A 128 11.76 0.67 -6.54
N CYS A 129 10.59 0.76 -7.15
CA CYS A 129 9.97 -0.38 -7.81
C CYS A 129 10.78 -0.94 -9.00
N PRO A 130 11.41 -0.11 -9.84
CA PRO A 130 12.33 -0.59 -10.89
C PRO A 130 13.51 -1.45 -10.39
N THR A 131 13.88 -1.34 -9.11
CA THR A 131 14.93 -2.20 -8.52
C THR A 131 14.47 -3.63 -8.25
N LEU A 132 13.16 -3.84 -8.12
CA LEU A 132 12.57 -5.17 -7.97
C LEU A 132 12.30 -5.84 -9.32
N HIS A 133 11.87 -5.06 -10.31
CA HIS A 133 11.68 -5.50 -11.69
C HIS A 133 11.66 -4.30 -12.63
N ALA A 134 12.22 -4.42 -13.84
CA ALA A 134 12.38 -3.29 -14.76
C ALA A 134 11.07 -2.58 -15.13
N ASP A 135 9.97 -3.34 -15.23
CA ASP A 135 8.64 -2.84 -15.58
C ASP A 135 7.76 -2.49 -14.36
N ALA A 136 8.32 -2.59 -13.15
CA ALA A 136 7.57 -2.31 -11.94
C ALA A 136 7.53 -0.82 -11.61
N VAL A 137 6.33 -0.36 -11.24
CA VAL A 137 6.03 1.02 -10.85
C VAL A 137 5.40 1.05 -9.48
N ARG A 138 5.39 2.22 -8.83
CA ARG A 138 4.63 2.43 -7.60
C ARG A 138 3.14 2.28 -7.92
N SER A 139 2.45 1.37 -7.25
CA SER A 139 1.14 0.88 -7.68
C SER A 139 -0.03 1.44 -6.85
N GLY A 140 -1.18 1.61 -7.50
CA GLY A 140 -2.46 1.91 -6.90
C GLY A 140 -3.40 0.70 -6.80
N PHE A 141 -4.60 0.96 -6.29
CA PHE A 141 -5.67 -0.03 -6.14
C PHE A 141 -6.87 0.28 -7.04
N GLN A 142 -7.32 -0.69 -7.82
CA GLN A 142 -8.50 -0.57 -8.67
C GLN A 142 -9.79 -0.70 -7.84
N THR A 143 -9.75 -1.52 -6.79
CA THR A 143 -10.91 -1.81 -5.93
C THR A 143 -10.48 -1.96 -4.47
N ALA A 144 -11.43 -1.78 -3.55
CA ALA A 144 -11.20 -2.00 -2.12
C ALA A 144 -10.72 -3.43 -1.78
N SER A 145 -11.11 -4.45 -2.56
CA SER A 145 -10.65 -5.83 -2.33
C SER A 145 -9.15 -6.02 -2.56
N GLU A 146 -8.54 -5.25 -3.47
CA GLU A 146 -7.09 -5.33 -3.74
C GLU A 146 -6.27 -4.89 -2.52
N ILE A 147 -6.81 -3.99 -1.72
CA ILE A 147 -6.18 -3.49 -0.49
C ILE A 147 -6.02 -4.62 0.52
N GLY A 148 -7.05 -5.48 0.65
CA GLY A 148 -6.98 -6.67 1.50
C GLY A 148 -5.92 -7.66 1.05
N VAL A 149 -5.74 -7.84 -0.26
CA VAL A 149 -4.70 -8.70 -0.83
C VAL A 149 -3.31 -8.11 -0.53
N ALA A 150 -3.10 -6.82 -0.76
CA ALA A 150 -1.82 -6.16 -0.47
C ALA A 150 -1.49 -6.15 1.03
N SER A 151 -2.47 -5.88 1.88
CA SER A 151 -2.33 -5.97 3.34
C SER A 151 -1.95 -7.38 3.78
N ALA A 152 -2.64 -8.41 3.30
CA ALA A 152 -2.32 -9.80 3.61
C ALA A 152 -0.91 -10.19 3.14
N ALA A 153 -0.51 -9.81 1.93
CA ALA A 153 0.83 -10.04 1.41
C ALA A 153 1.90 -9.33 2.25
N ALA A 154 1.66 -8.07 2.61
CA ALA A 154 2.56 -7.31 3.47
C ALA A 154 2.71 -7.96 4.87
N LEU A 155 1.60 -8.41 5.46
CA LEU A 155 1.60 -9.03 6.79
C LEU A 155 2.21 -10.44 6.81
N ALA A 156 2.17 -11.16 5.69
CA ALA A 156 2.86 -12.43 5.53
C ALA A 156 4.38 -12.26 5.57
N GLU A 157 4.91 -11.13 5.08
CA GLU A 157 6.34 -10.82 5.15
C GLU A 157 6.75 -10.14 6.46
N ARG A 158 5.90 -9.23 6.99
CA ARG A 158 6.16 -8.47 8.22
C ARG A 158 4.90 -8.35 9.07
N SER A 159 4.92 -8.94 10.26
CA SER A 159 3.76 -9.06 11.15
C SER A 159 3.42 -7.82 11.98
N TYR A 160 3.83 -6.62 11.57
CA TYR A 160 3.59 -5.37 12.31
C TYR A 160 3.18 -4.21 11.39
N ALA A 161 2.50 -3.22 11.98
CA ALA A 161 1.99 -2.07 11.24
C ALA A 161 3.12 -1.25 10.64
N GLN A 162 3.03 -1.02 9.34
CA GLN A 162 3.93 -0.16 8.59
C GLN A 162 3.10 0.75 7.68
N ARG A 163 3.65 1.91 7.35
CA ARG A 163 3.14 2.74 6.26
C ARG A 163 3.92 2.38 5.01
N ILE A 164 3.23 2.22 3.89
CA ILE A 164 3.84 2.03 2.57
C ILE A 164 3.29 3.06 1.60
N PHE A 165 4.16 3.62 0.74
CA PHE A 165 3.73 4.53 -0.31
C PHE A 165 2.87 3.83 -1.34
N LEU A 166 1.87 4.54 -1.84
CA LEU A 166 1.00 4.12 -2.93
C LEU A 166 1.22 4.98 -4.16
N GLY A 167 0.77 4.48 -5.31
CA GLY A 167 0.79 5.20 -6.59
C GLY A 167 -0.19 6.35 -6.68
N ALA A 168 -0.60 6.96 -5.56
CA ALA A 168 -1.55 8.07 -5.54
C ALA A 168 -0.90 9.37 -5.08
N GLN A 169 -1.23 10.45 -5.79
CA GLN A 169 -0.76 11.79 -5.48
C GLN A 169 -1.91 12.78 -5.46
N ARG A 170 -1.83 13.75 -4.56
CA ARG A 170 -2.81 14.82 -4.42
C ARG A 170 -2.85 15.66 -5.70
N VAL A 171 -4.05 15.97 -6.16
CA VAL A 171 -4.24 16.87 -7.31
C VAL A 171 -3.88 18.30 -6.94
N SER A 172 -3.29 19.04 -7.86
CA SER A 172 -2.82 20.41 -7.61
C SER A 172 -3.93 21.38 -7.18
N SER A 173 -5.17 21.18 -7.64
CA SER A 173 -6.33 21.96 -7.18
C SER A 173 -6.71 21.72 -5.72
N CYS A 174 -6.22 20.63 -5.12
CA CYS A 174 -6.48 20.24 -3.74
C CYS A 174 -5.26 20.34 -2.82
N ASP A 175 -4.13 20.85 -3.31
CA ASP A 175 -2.88 20.97 -2.54
C ASP A 175 -3.02 21.80 -1.26
N TYR A 176 -3.84 22.84 -1.30
CA TYR A 176 -3.98 23.78 -0.19
C TYR A 176 -5.44 23.86 0.25
N GLN A 177 -6.14 22.73 0.17
CA GLN A 177 -7.55 22.63 0.51
C GLN A 177 -7.72 21.52 1.55
N PRO A 178 -8.41 21.78 2.66
CA PRO A 178 -8.92 20.71 3.51
C PRO A 178 -10.06 19.98 2.79
N LEU A 179 -10.54 18.89 3.40
CA LEU A 179 -11.72 18.19 2.90
C LEU A 179 -12.91 19.15 2.73
N ASN A 180 -13.48 19.13 1.53
CA ASN A 180 -14.65 19.92 1.16
C ASN A 180 -15.42 19.22 0.01
N ALA A 181 -16.44 19.89 -0.53
CA ALA A 181 -17.27 19.31 -1.60
C ALA A 181 -16.49 19.02 -2.91
N VAL A 182 -15.38 19.72 -3.15
CA VAL A 182 -14.51 19.56 -4.33
C VAL A 182 -13.36 18.60 -4.04
N CYS A 183 -12.69 18.77 -2.89
CA CYS A 183 -11.57 17.93 -2.45
C CYS A 183 -12.08 16.94 -1.41
N SER A 184 -12.47 15.76 -1.87
CA SER A 184 -13.02 14.68 -1.06
C SER A 184 -12.10 13.45 -1.11
N GLY A 185 -12.42 12.39 -0.37
CA GLY A 185 -11.66 11.14 -0.41
C GLY A 185 -11.50 10.54 -1.82
N THR A 186 -12.42 10.79 -2.75
CA THR A 186 -12.33 10.24 -4.12
C THR A 186 -11.86 11.25 -5.15
N THR A 187 -11.67 12.51 -4.79
CA THR A 187 -11.36 13.58 -5.75
C THR A 187 -10.10 14.36 -5.42
N ALA A 188 -9.59 14.27 -4.18
CA ALA A 188 -8.36 14.94 -3.77
C ALA A 188 -7.10 14.27 -4.32
N PHE A 189 -7.16 13.00 -4.74
CA PHE A 189 -6.03 12.21 -5.21
C PHE A 189 -6.31 11.57 -6.57
N VAL A 190 -5.25 11.34 -7.33
CA VAL A 190 -5.26 10.56 -8.58
C VAL A 190 -4.18 9.50 -8.53
N TRP A 191 -4.45 8.36 -9.16
CA TRP A 191 -3.44 7.35 -9.42
C TRP A 191 -2.46 7.86 -10.50
N ASN A 192 -1.17 7.73 -10.25
CA ASN A 192 -0.07 8.12 -11.13
C ASN A 192 0.75 6.94 -11.64
N ASP A 193 0.27 5.72 -11.42
CA ASP A 193 0.92 4.47 -11.86
C ASP A 193 0.64 4.13 -13.34
N GLY A 194 -0.25 4.88 -14.00
CA GLY A 194 -0.59 4.71 -15.42
C GLY A 194 -1.53 3.53 -15.73
N GLU A 195 -1.86 2.71 -14.74
CA GLU A 195 -2.59 1.44 -14.94
C GLU A 195 -3.87 1.39 -14.11
N THR A 196 -3.84 1.95 -12.90
CA THR A 196 -5.01 2.00 -12.01
C THR A 196 -5.94 3.11 -12.44
N THR A 197 -7.23 2.81 -12.50
CA THR A 197 -8.28 3.74 -12.94
C THR A 197 -9.39 3.86 -11.91
N GLY A 198 -10.24 4.88 -12.04
CA GLY A 198 -11.36 5.10 -11.12
C GLY A 198 -10.93 5.44 -9.70
N THR A 199 -11.88 5.35 -8.77
CA THR A 199 -11.71 5.80 -7.38
C THR A 199 -12.08 4.73 -6.35
N ASP A 200 -12.49 3.55 -6.79
CA ASP A 200 -13.05 2.50 -5.92
C ASP A 200 -12.00 1.86 -5.01
N GLY A 201 -10.72 2.03 -5.33
CA GLY A 201 -9.60 1.64 -4.48
C GLY A 201 -9.21 2.68 -3.43
N PHE A 202 -9.80 3.87 -3.40
CA PHE A 202 -9.52 4.86 -2.36
C PHE A 202 -10.33 4.54 -1.09
N VAL A 203 -9.65 3.94 -0.10
CA VAL A 203 -10.25 3.60 1.20
C VAL A 203 -9.45 4.27 2.30
N TRP A 204 -9.97 5.38 2.79
CA TRP A 204 -9.28 6.26 3.73
C TRP A 204 -9.59 5.91 5.19
N ALA A 205 -8.63 6.20 6.06
CA ALA A 205 -8.88 6.24 7.49
C ALA A 205 -9.91 7.33 7.85
N GLY A 206 -10.53 7.22 9.02
CA GLY A 206 -11.53 8.18 9.47
C GLY A 206 -10.96 9.60 9.51
N GLY A 207 -11.55 10.50 8.70
CA GLY A 207 -11.10 11.89 8.58
C GLY A 207 -10.13 12.15 7.43
N GLN A 208 -9.59 11.11 6.79
CA GLN A 208 -8.63 11.23 5.70
C GLN A 208 -9.29 11.31 4.30
N PRO A 209 -8.62 11.91 3.30
CA PRO A 209 -7.35 12.63 3.37
C PRO A 209 -7.52 14.09 3.81
N ASP A 210 -7.02 14.44 5.00
CA ASP A 210 -7.38 15.67 5.71
C ASP A 210 -6.59 16.89 5.27
N ASN A 211 -5.40 16.69 4.70
CA ASN A 211 -4.44 17.75 4.46
C ASN A 211 -4.17 18.62 5.70
N LEU A 212 -4.15 18.03 6.90
CA LEU A 212 -3.90 18.65 8.20
C LEU A 212 -2.78 19.72 8.19
N LEU A 213 -1.67 19.46 7.50
CA LEU A 213 -0.52 20.37 7.47
C LEU A 213 -0.81 21.71 6.77
N TYR A 214 -1.87 21.80 5.96
CA TYR A 214 -2.32 23.06 5.36
C TYR A 214 -2.58 24.15 6.41
N ASN A 215 -3.21 23.78 7.54
CA ASN A 215 -3.60 24.75 8.58
C ASN A 215 -2.51 24.98 9.64
N SER A 216 -1.33 24.37 9.48
CA SER A 216 -0.21 24.52 10.42
C SER A 216 0.56 25.84 10.24
N GLY A 217 0.17 26.69 9.28
CA GLY A 217 0.86 27.94 8.96
C GLY A 217 2.20 27.76 8.24
N THR A 218 2.63 26.51 8.02
CA THR A 218 3.87 26.15 7.32
C THR A 218 3.70 26.12 5.80
N GLY A 219 2.45 26.08 5.29
CA GLY A 219 2.16 26.00 3.87
C GLY A 219 2.51 24.64 3.24
N PHE A 220 2.66 23.58 4.03
CA PHE A 220 2.91 22.24 3.50
C PHE A 220 1.59 21.51 3.17
N SER A 221 1.58 20.85 2.02
CA SER A 221 0.50 19.98 1.53
C SER A 221 0.86 18.52 1.81
N GLN A 222 -0.06 17.73 2.36
CA GLN A 222 0.07 16.27 2.43
C GLN A 222 -0.24 15.67 1.06
N ARG A 223 0.81 15.54 0.23
CA ARG A 223 0.67 15.23 -1.20
C ARG A 223 0.64 13.75 -1.52
N TRP A 224 1.04 12.89 -0.59
CA TRP A 224 1.35 11.50 -0.89
C TRP A 224 0.42 10.57 -0.15
N ALA A 225 -0.19 9.64 -0.87
CA ALA A 225 -1.00 8.61 -0.25
C ALA A 225 -0.11 7.47 0.26
N VAL A 226 -0.35 7.05 1.50
CA VAL A 226 0.21 5.82 2.07
C VAL A 226 -0.91 4.90 2.52
N MET A 227 -0.61 3.62 2.64
CA MET A 227 -1.47 2.64 3.28
C MET A 227 -0.83 2.15 4.57
N ASN A 228 -1.63 2.02 5.62
CA ASN A 228 -1.26 1.25 6.80
C ASN A 228 -1.49 -0.25 6.54
N THR A 229 -0.44 -1.05 6.62
CA THR A 229 -0.48 -2.48 6.25
C THR A 229 -1.34 -3.35 7.17
N VAL A 230 -1.62 -2.91 8.40
CA VAL A 230 -2.48 -3.65 9.35
C VAL A 230 -3.93 -3.22 9.23
N THR A 231 -4.21 -1.92 9.20
CA THR A 231 -5.60 -1.45 9.13
C THR A 231 -6.16 -1.51 7.72
N ALA A 232 -5.32 -1.62 6.69
CA ALA A 232 -5.70 -1.54 5.28
C ALA A 232 -6.45 -0.22 4.95
N LEU A 233 -6.10 0.86 5.66
CA LEU A 233 -6.66 2.19 5.46
C LEU A 233 -5.57 3.15 5.00
N MET A 234 -5.97 4.09 4.15
CA MET A 234 -5.09 5.11 3.60
C MET A 234 -5.01 6.35 4.49
N ASP A 235 -3.88 7.03 4.36
CA ASP A 235 -3.56 8.30 5.01
C ASP A 235 -2.80 9.16 3.99
N ASP A 236 -2.91 10.47 4.06
CA ASP A 236 -2.07 11.37 3.29
C ASP A 236 -0.95 11.95 4.17
N ILE A 237 0.25 12.03 3.62
CA ILE A 237 1.44 12.44 4.37
C ILE A 237 2.18 13.58 3.67
N GLY A 238 2.94 14.32 4.48
CA GLY A 238 3.78 15.41 4.01
C GLY A 238 5.07 14.88 3.37
N ASN A 239 5.90 15.82 2.94
CA ASN A 239 7.20 15.53 2.33
C ASN A 239 8.23 15.01 3.35
N ASP A 240 8.06 15.31 4.64
CA ASP A 240 9.05 15.03 5.68
C ASP A 240 8.78 13.71 6.43
N ASP A 241 7.73 12.98 6.06
CA ASP A 241 7.34 11.72 6.70
C ASP A 241 8.11 10.54 6.11
N PRO A 242 9.05 9.91 6.86
CA PRO A 242 9.65 8.67 6.40
C PRO A 242 8.62 7.54 6.39
N VAL A 243 8.65 6.76 5.32
CA VAL A 243 7.78 5.62 5.08
C VAL A 243 8.63 4.36 4.96
N HIS A 244 8.10 3.22 5.37
CA HIS A 244 8.88 1.99 5.58
C HIS A 244 8.83 1.03 4.39
N GLY A 245 8.19 1.45 3.30
CA GLY A 245 8.09 0.65 2.10
C GLY A 245 7.28 1.33 1.00
N VAL A 246 7.14 0.61 -0.10
CA VAL A 246 6.43 1.05 -1.30
C VAL A 246 5.63 -0.11 -1.85
N LEU A 247 4.37 0.10 -2.19
CA LEU A 247 3.62 -0.87 -2.97
C LEU A 247 4.06 -0.77 -4.43
N CYS A 248 4.65 -1.83 -4.95
CA CYS A 248 5.07 -1.95 -6.32
C CYS A 248 4.13 -2.85 -7.11
N GLY A 249 3.98 -2.57 -8.40
CA GLY A 249 3.12 -3.33 -9.28
C GLY A 249 3.61 -3.36 -10.72
N MET A 250 3.24 -4.40 -11.45
CA MET A 250 3.49 -4.56 -12.89
C MET A 250 2.46 -5.49 -13.53
N LYS A 251 2.36 -5.50 -14.86
CA LYS A 251 1.47 -6.43 -15.58
C LYS A 251 1.94 -7.87 -15.39
N ALA A 252 0.98 -8.78 -15.28
CA ALA A 252 1.26 -10.20 -15.34
C ALA A 252 1.60 -10.61 -16.78
N ASP A 253 2.44 -11.64 -16.92
CA ASP A 253 2.89 -12.16 -18.20
C ASP A 253 2.42 -13.61 -18.40
N TYR A 254 2.29 -13.99 -19.67
CA TYR A 254 1.95 -15.36 -20.06
C TYR A 254 3.22 -16.20 -20.12
N TYR A 255 3.22 -17.35 -19.43
CA TYR A 255 4.28 -18.36 -19.48
C TYR A 255 3.77 -19.71 -19.98
#